data_AF-A0A0S4LN64-F1
#
_entry.id   AF-A0A0S4LN64-F1
#
_cell.length_a   1.000
_cell.length_b   1.000
_cell.length_c   1.000
_cell.angle_alpha   90.00
_cell.angle_beta   90.00
_cell.angle_gamma   90.00
#
_symmetry.space_group_name_H-M   'P 1'
#
loop_
_entity.id
_entity.type
_entity.pdbx_description
1 polymer ?
#
loop_
_entity_poly.entity_id
_entity_poly.type
_entity_poly.pdbx_seq_one_letter_code
_entity_poly.pdbx_strand_id
1 'polypeptide(L)'
;MSVDTEDAFQKELVELFVQEAQEWLQQIHVALDELQQSPALERHRALAQTITVGITNLGGSAATLNLSDVERASFSALPFVEAVQDPSAEISTDDFIALCKQLGHIHGALTRATGVTFEEEEVPASTENQPTMIATKEFVALLRGLQNQGTASKAFHRNLVQMMMAQAEGLMGRGMEQCNVSSIQEFLDRSADGEHGFLEVVRQELPILTSVFRTLKTGGDALTGMSSDLQNTVERVAQLWSAAQQVNASHAMVFFMGLHSFLTIVIQQRVVVGTTRYDAIQSRLHQSVKGIEEWVENGRTERMAIQRVLMHGTHATRTTSF
;
A
#
# COMPACT_ATOMS: atom_id res chain seq x y z
N MET A 1 -37.86 -6.40 -36.46
CA MET A 1 -37.90 -6.36 -34.99
C MET A 1 -36.79 -7.21 -34.36
N SER A 2 -35.68 -7.48 -35.05
CA SER A 2 -34.67 -8.48 -34.64
C SER A 2 -33.24 -7.94 -34.56
N VAL A 3 -33.03 -6.64 -34.83
CA VAL A 3 -31.72 -5.99 -34.80
C VAL A 3 -31.49 -5.34 -33.42
N ASP A 4 -32.53 -4.67 -32.87
CA ASP A 4 -32.45 -4.02 -31.56
C ASP A 4 -32.22 -4.99 -30.38
N THR A 5 -32.58 -6.26 -30.53
CA THR A 5 -32.38 -7.30 -29.50
C THR A 5 -30.97 -7.89 -29.50
N GLU A 6 -30.32 -7.98 -30.67
CA GLU A 6 -28.94 -8.49 -30.77
C GLU A 6 -27.96 -7.45 -30.25
N ASP A 7 -28.15 -6.17 -30.60
CA ASP A 7 -27.30 -5.07 -30.10
C ASP A 7 -27.41 -4.90 -28.57
N ALA A 8 -28.60 -5.13 -28.00
CA ALA A 8 -28.80 -5.10 -26.55
C ALA A 8 -28.07 -6.26 -25.83
N PHE A 9 -28.12 -7.47 -26.41
CA PHE A 9 -27.42 -8.63 -25.88
C PHE A 9 -25.89 -8.50 -25.99
N GLN A 10 -25.38 -8.01 -27.12
CA GLN A 10 -23.96 -7.73 -27.31
C GLN A 10 -23.47 -6.67 -26.31
N LYS A 11 -24.27 -5.64 -26.03
CA LYS A 11 -23.95 -4.62 -25.04
C LYS A 11 -23.88 -5.20 -23.62
N GLU A 12 -24.81 -6.07 -23.25
CA GLU A 12 -24.80 -6.76 -21.94
C GLU A 12 -23.56 -7.67 -21.79
N LEU A 13 -23.18 -8.39 -22.85
CA LEU A 13 -21.96 -9.20 -22.85
C LEU A 13 -20.69 -8.36 -22.69
N VAL A 14 -20.63 -7.19 -23.34
CA VAL A 14 -19.51 -6.25 -23.18
C VAL A 14 -19.48 -5.67 -21.77
N GLU A 15 -20.64 -5.32 -21.18
CA GLU A 15 -20.72 -4.83 -19.79
C GLU A 15 -20.26 -5.89 -18.79
N LEU A 16 -20.65 -7.15 -18.96
CA LEU A 16 -20.18 -8.27 -18.12
C LEU A 16 -18.67 -8.48 -18.28
N PHE A 17 -18.18 -8.47 -19.51
CA PHE A 17 -16.74 -8.59 -19.78
C PHE A 17 -15.93 -7.44 -19.16
N VAL A 18 -16.45 -6.21 -19.16
CA VAL A 18 -15.79 -5.07 -18.50
C VAL A 18 -15.63 -5.35 -17.00
N GLN A 19 -16.67 -5.87 -16.34
CA GLN A 19 -16.60 -6.21 -14.91
C GLN A 19 -15.57 -7.31 -14.63
N GLU A 20 -15.62 -8.40 -15.40
CA GLU A 20 -14.67 -9.51 -15.25
C GLU A 20 -13.22 -9.06 -15.57
N ALA A 21 -13.05 -8.22 -16.58
CA ALA A 21 -11.75 -7.66 -16.94
C ALA A 21 -11.19 -6.76 -15.83
N GLN A 22 -12.02 -5.98 -15.14
CA GLN A 22 -11.60 -5.21 -13.97
C GLN A 22 -11.10 -6.13 -12.84
N GLU A 23 -11.81 -7.22 -12.55
CA GLU A 23 -11.39 -8.17 -11.52
C GLU A 23 -10.06 -8.85 -11.87
N TRP A 24 -9.89 -9.30 -13.10
CA TRP A 24 -8.63 -9.91 -13.54
C TRP A 24 -7.49 -8.91 -13.52
N LEU A 25 -7.71 -7.67 -13.99
CA LEU A 25 -6.70 -6.61 -13.90
C LEU A 25 -6.32 -6.31 -12.46
N GLN A 26 -7.28 -6.25 -11.53
CA GLN A 26 -6.96 -6.03 -10.11
C GLN A 26 -6.12 -7.18 -9.54
N GLN A 27 -6.48 -8.43 -9.84
CA GLN A 27 -5.73 -9.60 -9.39
C GLN A 27 -4.30 -9.61 -9.96
N ILE A 28 -4.14 -9.21 -11.23
CA ILE A 28 -2.83 -9.08 -11.88
C ILE A 28 -1.99 -7.99 -11.20
N HIS A 29 -2.56 -6.81 -10.91
CA HIS A 29 -1.83 -5.72 -10.23
C HIS A 29 -1.37 -6.13 -8.83
N VAL A 30 -2.25 -6.73 -8.03
CA VAL A 30 -1.90 -7.23 -6.70
C VAL A 30 -0.79 -8.28 -6.79
N ALA A 31 -0.88 -9.19 -7.78
CA ALA A 31 0.13 -10.22 -7.95
C ALA A 31 1.51 -9.65 -8.38
N LEU A 32 1.51 -8.60 -9.20
CA LEU A 32 2.73 -7.90 -9.60
C LEU A 32 3.39 -7.14 -8.44
N ASP A 33 2.60 -6.41 -7.65
CA ASP A 33 3.12 -5.67 -6.51
C ASP A 33 3.77 -6.64 -5.50
N GLU A 34 3.12 -7.78 -5.25
CA GLU A 34 3.67 -8.80 -4.38
C GLU A 34 4.92 -9.48 -4.97
N LEU A 35 4.97 -9.73 -6.29
CA LEU A 35 6.19 -10.24 -6.95
C LEU A 35 7.37 -9.27 -6.80
N GLN A 36 7.13 -7.96 -6.89
CA GLN A 36 8.17 -6.94 -6.72
C GLN A 36 8.76 -6.95 -5.31
N GLN A 37 8.01 -7.42 -4.31
CA GLN A 37 8.46 -7.54 -2.91
C GLN A 37 9.35 -8.77 -2.66
N SER A 38 9.72 -9.54 -3.70
CA SER A 38 10.57 -10.73 -3.61
C SER A 38 10.04 -11.79 -2.62
N PRO A 39 8.84 -12.36 -2.89
CA PRO A 39 8.20 -13.32 -2.01
C PRO A 39 8.91 -14.70 -2.06
N ALA A 40 8.55 -15.60 -1.14
CA ALA A 40 9.13 -16.94 -1.13
C ALA A 40 8.85 -17.72 -2.44
N LEU A 41 9.74 -18.64 -2.83
CA LEU A 41 9.71 -19.38 -4.11
C LEU A 41 8.32 -19.93 -4.49
N GLU A 42 7.63 -20.58 -3.54
CA GLU A 42 6.30 -21.16 -3.77
C GLU A 42 5.24 -20.07 -4.02
N ARG A 43 5.33 -18.95 -3.30
CA ARG A 43 4.42 -17.82 -3.47
C ARG A 43 4.69 -17.09 -4.78
N HIS A 44 5.95 -16.91 -5.16
CA HIS A 44 6.35 -16.34 -6.45
C HIS A 44 5.72 -17.11 -7.61
N ARG A 45 5.87 -18.44 -7.65
CA ARG A 45 5.27 -19.26 -8.72
C ARG A 45 3.74 -19.13 -8.76
N ALA A 46 3.10 -19.09 -7.59
CA ALA A 46 1.65 -18.91 -7.51
C ALA A 46 1.22 -17.55 -8.07
N LEU A 47 1.95 -16.47 -7.77
CA LEU A 47 1.66 -15.13 -8.29
C LEU A 47 1.86 -15.02 -9.80
N ALA A 48 2.97 -15.57 -10.32
CA ALA A 48 3.20 -15.65 -11.77
C ALA A 48 2.08 -16.44 -12.46
N GLN A 49 1.60 -17.53 -11.84
CA GLN A 49 0.46 -18.29 -12.35
C GLN A 49 -0.85 -17.49 -12.31
N THR A 50 -1.11 -16.71 -11.25
CA THR A 50 -2.26 -15.79 -11.19
C THR A 50 -2.24 -14.81 -12.36
N ILE A 51 -1.07 -14.24 -12.66
CA ILE A 51 -0.91 -13.30 -13.78
C ILE A 51 -1.18 -14.01 -15.12
N THR A 52 -0.59 -15.19 -15.34
CA THR A 52 -0.82 -15.99 -16.55
C THR A 52 -2.30 -16.31 -16.75
N VAL A 53 -3.00 -16.75 -15.69
CA VAL A 53 -4.43 -17.09 -15.75
C VAL A 53 -5.26 -15.86 -16.05
N GLY A 54 -5.01 -14.74 -15.37
CA GLY A 54 -5.72 -13.48 -15.62
C GLY A 54 -5.59 -13.01 -17.07
N ILE A 55 -4.37 -13.02 -17.61
CA ILE A 55 -4.10 -12.62 -19.01
C ILE A 55 -4.76 -13.58 -20.01
N THR A 56 -4.71 -14.89 -19.74
CA THR A 56 -5.32 -15.90 -20.62
C THR A 56 -6.84 -15.80 -20.63
N ASN A 57 -7.46 -15.59 -19.48
CA ASN A 57 -8.90 -15.38 -19.37
C ASN A 57 -9.32 -14.10 -20.09
N LEU A 58 -8.56 -13.01 -19.92
CA LEU A 58 -8.84 -11.73 -20.57
C LEU A 58 -8.75 -11.84 -22.09
N GLY A 59 -7.70 -12.48 -22.61
CA GLY A 59 -7.54 -12.76 -24.04
C GLY A 59 -8.62 -13.69 -24.60
N GLY A 60 -8.96 -14.76 -23.86
CA GLY A 60 -9.99 -15.71 -24.23
C GLY A 60 -11.39 -15.08 -24.30
N SER A 61 -11.79 -14.34 -23.26
CA SER A 61 -13.07 -13.63 -23.24
C SER A 61 -13.13 -12.54 -24.32
N ALA A 62 -12.04 -11.80 -24.54
CA ALA A 62 -11.95 -10.84 -25.64
C ALA A 62 -12.16 -11.48 -27.03
N ALA A 63 -11.63 -12.69 -27.26
CA ALA A 63 -11.83 -13.43 -28.50
C ALA A 63 -13.31 -13.80 -28.71
N THR A 64 -14.03 -14.19 -27.63
CA THR A 64 -15.47 -14.51 -27.73
C THR A 64 -16.33 -13.30 -28.11
N LEU A 65 -15.88 -12.10 -27.76
CA LEU A 65 -16.54 -10.82 -28.08
C LEU A 65 -15.99 -10.14 -29.34
N ASN A 66 -15.13 -10.81 -30.11
CA ASN A 66 -14.45 -10.28 -31.29
C ASN A 66 -13.64 -8.99 -31.03
N LEU A 67 -13.10 -8.82 -29.83
CA LEU A 67 -12.23 -7.69 -29.45
C LEU A 67 -10.76 -8.01 -29.80
N SER A 68 -10.46 -8.11 -31.09
CA SER A 68 -9.17 -8.63 -31.59
C SER A 68 -7.93 -7.86 -31.12
N ASP A 69 -8.06 -6.58 -30.79
CA ASP A 69 -6.95 -5.79 -30.27
C ASP A 69 -6.65 -6.11 -28.80
N VAL A 70 -7.67 -6.40 -28.01
CA VAL A 70 -7.55 -6.83 -26.61
C VAL A 70 -7.02 -8.26 -26.54
N GLU A 71 -7.55 -9.15 -27.39
CA GLU A 71 -7.07 -10.53 -27.55
C GLU A 71 -5.56 -10.55 -27.87
N ARG A 72 -5.16 -9.79 -28.89
CA ARG A 72 -3.76 -9.72 -29.31
C ARG A 72 -2.85 -9.15 -28.23
N ALA A 73 -3.27 -8.06 -27.58
CA ALA A 73 -2.50 -7.46 -26.49
C ALA A 73 -2.30 -8.45 -25.34
N SER A 74 -3.36 -9.17 -24.97
CA SER A 74 -3.34 -10.17 -23.89
C SER A 74 -2.37 -11.31 -24.19
N PHE A 75 -2.51 -11.99 -25.33
CA PHE A 75 -1.63 -13.11 -25.65
C PHE A 75 -0.18 -12.67 -25.91
N SER A 76 0.05 -11.42 -26.34
CA SER A 76 1.41 -10.89 -26.50
C SER A 76 2.14 -10.66 -25.18
N ALA A 77 1.43 -10.61 -24.05
CA ALA A 77 2.03 -10.46 -22.72
C ALA A 77 2.57 -11.77 -22.13
N LEU A 78 2.11 -12.94 -22.58
CA LEU A 78 2.49 -14.25 -22.01
C LEU A 78 4.01 -14.51 -21.98
N PRO A 79 4.79 -14.23 -23.04
CA PRO A 79 6.24 -14.44 -23.01
C PRO A 79 6.96 -13.59 -21.95
N PHE A 80 6.38 -12.44 -21.59
CA PHE A 80 6.94 -11.56 -20.55
C PHE A 80 6.61 -12.07 -19.14
N VAL A 81 5.49 -12.78 -18.98
CA VAL A 81 5.16 -13.49 -17.73
C VAL A 81 6.09 -14.69 -17.55
N GLU A 82 6.36 -15.45 -18.61
CA GLU A 82 7.32 -16.56 -18.60
C GLU A 82 8.72 -16.10 -18.18
N ALA A 83 9.16 -14.93 -18.64
CA ALA A 83 10.45 -14.34 -18.27
C ALA A 83 10.57 -14.03 -16.77
N VAL A 84 9.46 -13.74 -16.09
CA VAL A 84 9.45 -13.46 -14.63
C VAL A 84 8.97 -14.66 -13.80
N GLN A 85 8.64 -15.79 -14.43
CA GLN A 85 8.06 -16.96 -13.77
C GLN A 85 9.10 -17.79 -13.01
N ASP A 86 10.35 -17.81 -13.47
CA ASP A 86 11.43 -18.56 -12.80
C ASP A 86 11.96 -17.76 -11.60
N PRO A 87 11.71 -18.19 -10.35
CA PRO A 87 12.18 -17.49 -9.17
C PRO A 87 13.67 -17.73 -8.89
N SER A 88 14.33 -18.61 -9.66
CA SER A 88 15.77 -18.90 -9.57
C SER A 88 16.61 -18.15 -10.60
N ALA A 89 15.97 -17.63 -11.65
CA ALA A 89 16.55 -16.57 -12.47
C ALA A 89 16.44 -15.26 -11.67
N GLU A 90 17.52 -14.50 -11.53
CA GLU A 90 17.41 -13.12 -11.05
C GLU A 90 16.47 -12.39 -12.01
N ILE A 91 15.25 -12.04 -11.57
CA ILE A 91 14.32 -11.26 -12.40
C ILE A 91 15.07 -10.00 -12.84
N SER A 92 15.37 -9.90 -14.14
CA SER A 92 15.94 -8.68 -14.66
C SER A 92 14.93 -7.56 -14.46
N THR A 93 15.40 -6.42 -13.94
CA THR A 93 14.55 -5.23 -13.83
C THR A 93 13.96 -4.85 -15.19
N ASP A 94 14.67 -5.15 -16.28
CA ASP A 94 14.20 -4.94 -17.64
C ASP A 94 13.03 -5.86 -18.02
N ASP A 95 13.01 -7.12 -17.55
CA ASP A 95 11.94 -8.08 -17.82
C ASP A 95 10.65 -7.70 -17.09
N PHE A 96 10.77 -7.24 -15.84
CA PHE A 96 9.64 -6.74 -15.06
C PHE A 96 9.06 -5.45 -15.67
N ILE A 97 9.91 -4.49 -16.07
CA ILE A 97 9.47 -3.27 -16.76
C ILE A 97 8.78 -3.61 -18.09
N ALA A 98 9.31 -4.60 -18.83
CA ALA A 98 8.70 -5.06 -20.07
C ALA A 98 7.30 -5.64 -19.83
N LEU A 99 7.11 -6.43 -18.77
CA LEU A 99 5.80 -6.95 -18.37
C LEU A 99 4.81 -5.83 -17.99
N CYS A 100 5.22 -4.87 -17.16
CA CYS A 100 4.38 -3.71 -16.82
C CYS A 100 3.96 -2.93 -18.06
N LYS A 101 4.88 -2.74 -19.01
CA LYS A 101 4.58 -2.06 -20.28
C LYS A 101 3.55 -2.83 -21.12
N GLN A 102 3.64 -4.16 -21.18
CA GLN A 102 2.64 -4.96 -21.89
C GLN A 102 1.26 -4.90 -21.22
N LEU A 103 1.19 -4.85 -19.90
CA LEU A 103 -0.07 -4.67 -19.19
C LEU A 103 -0.69 -3.29 -19.47
N GLY A 104 0.13 -2.25 -19.58
CA GLY A 104 -0.32 -0.94 -20.07
C GLY A 104 -0.89 -1.00 -21.49
N HIS A 105 -0.33 -1.83 -22.38
CA HIS A 105 -0.91 -2.04 -23.71
C HIS A 105 -2.27 -2.76 -23.67
N ILE A 106 -2.45 -3.73 -22.78
CA ILE A 106 -3.73 -4.42 -22.56
C ILE A 106 -4.79 -3.44 -22.07
N HIS A 107 -4.44 -2.60 -21.08
CA HIS A 107 -5.32 -1.57 -20.54
C HIS A 107 -5.75 -0.54 -21.60
N GLY A 108 -4.80 -0.06 -22.40
CA GLY A 108 -5.11 0.82 -23.52
C GLY A 108 -5.98 0.17 -24.58
N ALA A 109 -5.80 -1.12 -24.86
CA ALA A 109 -6.64 -1.87 -25.80
C ALA A 109 -8.07 -2.03 -25.27
N LEU A 110 -8.23 -2.37 -23.99
CA LEU A 110 -9.52 -2.49 -23.31
C LEU A 110 -10.29 -1.17 -23.30
N THR A 111 -9.60 -0.07 -23.00
CA THR A 111 -10.19 1.28 -22.99
C THR A 111 -10.69 1.67 -24.39
N ARG A 112 -9.91 1.39 -25.44
CA ARG A 112 -10.35 1.63 -26.83
C ARG A 112 -11.51 0.73 -27.26
N ALA A 113 -11.52 -0.52 -26.81
CA ALA A 113 -12.49 -1.52 -27.22
C ALA A 113 -13.86 -1.35 -26.54
N THR A 114 -13.88 -0.92 -25.28
CA THR A 114 -15.10 -0.86 -24.46
C THR A 114 -15.55 0.57 -24.16
N GLY A 115 -14.69 1.56 -24.35
CA GLY A 115 -14.95 2.95 -23.98
C GLY A 115 -14.96 3.22 -22.47
N VAL A 116 -14.68 2.20 -21.65
CA VAL A 116 -14.56 2.31 -20.19
C VAL A 116 -13.08 2.47 -19.86
N THR A 117 -12.73 3.50 -19.11
CA THR A 117 -11.40 3.63 -18.51
C THR A 117 -11.30 2.64 -17.36
N PHE A 118 -10.37 1.69 -17.46
CA PHE A 118 -10.09 0.69 -16.42
C PHE A 118 -9.15 1.24 -15.33
N GLU A 119 -9.17 2.55 -15.11
CA GLU A 119 -8.37 3.24 -14.10
C GLU A 119 -9.02 3.10 -12.71
N GLU A 120 -8.20 2.88 -11.68
CA GLU A 120 -8.59 3.15 -10.29
C GLU A 120 -8.98 4.62 -10.19
N GLU A 121 -10.29 4.89 -10.07
CA GLU A 121 -10.89 6.17 -9.67
C GLU A 121 -10.10 7.44 -10.09
N GLU A 122 -9.94 7.65 -11.40
CA GLU A 122 -9.44 8.93 -11.90
C GLU A 122 -10.54 10.01 -11.86
N VAL A 123 -10.30 11.00 -11.00
CA VAL A 123 -10.98 12.29 -10.91
C VAL A 123 -11.18 12.88 -12.32
N PRO A 124 -12.37 13.43 -12.65
CA PRO A 124 -12.76 13.71 -14.02
C PRO A 124 -11.81 14.66 -14.74
N ALA A 125 -11.56 14.30 -16.00
CA ALA A 125 -10.81 15.03 -17.01
C ALA A 125 -10.94 16.56 -16.89
N SER A 126 -9.88 17.19 -16.40
CA SER A 126 -9.53 18.54 -16.80
C SER A 126 -8.35 18.43 -17.76
N THR A 127 -8.58 18.94 -18.96
CA THR A 127 -7.60 19.12 -20.04
C THR A 127 -6.38 19.87 -19.52
N GLU A 128 -5.19 19.41 -19.96
CA GLU A 128 -3.83 19.85 -19.58
C GLU A 128 -3.26 19.22 -18.30
N ASN A 129 -2.40 18.21 -18.46
CA ASN A 129 -1.07 18.20 -17.83
C ASN A 129 -0.23 17.07 -18.44
N GLN A 130 0.84 17.43 -19.16
CA GLN A 130 1.99 16.53 -19.29
C GLN A 130 2.40 16.07 -17.87
N PRO A 131 2.84 14.82 -17.67
CA PRO A 131 3.33 14.36 -16.38
C PRO A 131 4.39 15.36 -15.91
N THR A 132 4.12 16.03 -14.80
CA THR A 132 5.03 17.03 -14.28
C THR A 132 6.22 16.28 -13.72
N MET A 133 7.35 16.36 -14.42
CA MET A 133 8.58 15.67 -14.04
C MET A 133 9.48 16.62 -13.24
N ILE A 134 10.07 16.13 -12.16
CA ILE A 134 11.12 16.81 -11.40
C ILE A 134 12.42 16.02 -11.55
N ALA A 135 13.56 16.70 -11.71
CA ALA A 135 14.83 16.01 -11.76
C ALA A 135 15.10 15.31 -10.41
N THR A 136 15.43 14.02 -10.41
CA THR A 136 15.63 13.23 -9.18
C THR A 136 16.67 13.88 -8.25
N LYS A 137 17.74 14.45 -8.83
CA LYS A 137 18.78 15.22 -8.11
C LYS A 137 18.23 16.46 -7.39
N GLU A 138 17.30 17.16 -8.02
CA GLU A 138 16.68 18.36 -7.46
C GLU A 138 15.75 17.96 -6.33
N PHE A 139 14.96 16.91 -6.52
CA PHE A 139 14.12 16.34 -5.48
C PHE A 139 14.92 15.91 -4.23
N VAL A 140 16.06 15.22 -4.40
CA VAL A 140 16.93 14.85 -3.28
C VAL A 140 17.51 16.09 -2.57
N ALA A 141 17.93 17.13 -3.31
CA ALA A 141 18.44 18.36 -2.72
C ALA A 141 17.37 19.09 -1.89
N LEU A 142 16.14 19.11 -2.41
CA LEU A 142 14.96 19.66 -1.78
C LEU A 142 14.61 18.92 -0.47
N LEU A 143 14.59 17.59 -0.47
CA LEU A 143 14.37 16.77 0.73
C LEU A 143 15.49 16.96 1.77
N ARG A 144 16.75 17.08 1.34
CA ARG A 144 17.88 17.37 2.22
C ARG A 144 17.76 18.75 2.88
N GLY A 145 17.25 19.74 2.15
CA GLY A 145 16.91 21.06 2.68
C GLY A 145 15.88 20.97 3.81
N LEU A 146 14.83 20.16 3.64
CA LEU A 146 13.82 19.93 4.67
C LEU A 146 14.39 19.21 5.91
N GLN A 147 15.23 18.19 5.72
CA GLN A 147 15.89 17.48 6.82
C GLN A 147 16.76 18.42 7.68
N ASN A 148 17.51 19.32 7.04
CA ASN A 148 18.36 20.29 7.76
C ASN A 148 17.55 21.33 8.53
N GLN A 149 16.33 21.64 8.10
CA GLN A 149 15.41 22.55 8.80
C GLN A 149 14.65 21.87 9.94
N GLY A 150 14.43 20.56 9.86
CA GLY A 150 13.71 19.75 10.84
C GLY A 150 14.62 19.09 11.88
N THR A 151 15.26 19.87 12.76
CA THR A 151 16.08 19.33 13.87
C THR A 151 15.55 19.77 15.24
N ALA A 152 14.37 19.29 15.64
CA ALA A 152 13.98 19.18 17.05
C ALA A 152 12.64 18.43 17.25
N SER A 153 12.64 17.08 17.29
CA SER A 153 11.57 16.37 18.02
C SER A 153 12.04 15.02 18.54
N LYS A 154 11.91 14.81 19.86
CA LYS A 154 12.61 13.77 20.64
C LYS A 154 11.78 12.53 20.99
N ALA A 155 10.56 12.38 20.47
CA ALA A 155 9.79 11.14 20.66
C ALA A 155 8.98 10.84 19.39
N PHE A 156 9.00 9.57 18.97
CA PHE A 156 8.33 9.08 17.75
C PHE A 156 8.68 9.89 16.49
N HIS A 157 9.97 9.86 16.11
CA HIS A 157 10.39 10.50 14.86
C HIS A 157 9.86 9.73 13.65
N ARG A 158 9.29 10.46 12.69
CA ARG A 158 8.88 9.90 11.40
C ARG A 158 10.07 9.94 10.45
N ASN A 159 10.18 8.92 9.61
CA ASN A 159 11.30 8.78 8.66
C ASN A 159 10.85 8.99 7.21
N LEU A 160 9.76 9.73 6.96
CA LEU A 160 9.22 9.88 5.58
C LEU A 160 10.25 10.55 4.67
N VAL A 161 10.81 11.69 5.10
CA VAL A 161 11.84 12.41 4.32
C VAL A 161 13.05 11.51 4.05
N GLN A 162 13.51 10.76 5.05
CA GLN A 162 14.62 9.83 4.89
C GLN A 162 14.29 8.68 3.93
N MET A 163 13.09 8.12 4.02
CA MET A 163 12.63 7.05 3.15
C MET A 163 12.52 7.53 1.69
N MET A 164 11.91 8.69 1.47
CA MET A 164 11.80 9.28 0.12
C MET A 164 13.17 9.66 -0.46
N MET A 165 14.12 10.12 0.38
CA MET A 165 15.50 10.34 -0.04
C MET A 165 16.17 9.03 -0.47
N ALA A 166 16.07 7.97 0.35
CA ALA A 166 16.67 6.68 0.03
C ALA A 166 16.07 6.07 -1.26
N GLN A 167 14.76 6.22 -1.45
CA GLN A 167 14.08 5.78 -2.67
C GLN A 167 14.53 6.59 -3.90
N ALA A 168 14.61 7.92 -3.79
CA ALA A 168 15.09 8.78 -4.88
C ALA A 168 16.56 8.52 -5.22
N GLU A 169 17.42 8.32 -4.23
CA GLU A 169 18.83 7.95 -4.43
C GLU A 169 18.95 6.56 -5.09
N GLY A 170 18.08 5.61 -4.72
CA GLY A 170 17.97 4.30 -5.39
C GLY A 170 17.55 4.41 -6.85
N LEU A 171 16.62 5.32 -7.19
CA LEU A 171 16.22 5.61 -8.57
C LEU A 171 17.40 6.20 -9.38
N MET A 172 18.20 7.09 -8.81
CA MET A 172 19.41 7.59 -9.47
C MET A 172 20.43 6.49 -9.74
N GLY A 173 20.60 5.56 -8.79
CA GLY A 173 21.50 4.40 -8.97
C GLY A 173 21.10 3.47 -10.11
N ARG A 174 19.81 3.48 -10.49
CA ARG A 174 19.24 2.72 -11.61
C ARG A 174 19.17 3.53 -12.91
N GLY A 175 19.72 4.75 -12.95
CA GLY A 175 19.73 5.61 -14.13
C GLY A 175 18.44 6.41 -14.37
N MET A 176 17.51 6.46 -13.41
CA MET A 176 16.31 7.30 -13.52
C MET A 176 16.61 8.75 -13.09
N GLU A 177 16.72 9.63 -14.07
CA GLU A 177 17.05 11.05 -13.85
C GLU A 177 15.85 11.93 -13.46
N GLN A 178 14.62 11.42 -13.58
CA GLN A 178 13.40 12.18 -13.35
C GLN A 178 12.39 11.39 -12.51
N CYS A 179 11.71 12.08 -11.59
CA CYS A 179 10.59 11.56 -10.82
C CYS A 179 9.28 12.19 -11.30
N ASN A 180 8.22 11.38 -11.36
CA ASN A 180 6.88 11.86 -11.62
C ASN A 180 6.28 12.47 -10.34
N VAL A 181 5.89 13.75 -10.41
CA VAL A 181 5.30 14.48 -9.27
C VAL A 181 3.94 13.89 -8.87
N SER A 182 3.15 13.37 -9.82
CA SER A 182 1.86 12.72 -9.54
C SER A 182 2.04 11.43 -8.75
N SER A 183 3.02 10.59 -9.10
CA SER A 183 3.33 9.37 -8.34
C SER A 183 3.84 9.68 -6.93
N ILE A 184 4.60 10.76 -6.78
CA ILE A 184 5.01 11.25 -5.45
C ILE A 184 3.76 11.68 -4.65
N GLN A 185 2.87 12.46 -5.26
CA GLN A 185 1.64 12.94 -4.61
C GLN A 185 0.73 11.79 -4.17
N GLU A 186 0.49 10.81 -5.04
CA GLU A 186 -0.30 9.62 -4.74
C GLU A 186 0.31 8.81 -3.58
N PHE A 187 1.65 8.69 -3.53
CA PHE A 187 2.33 8.08 -2.39
C PHE A 187 2.11 8.87 -1.09
N LEU A 188 2.19 10.21 -1.14
CA LEU A 188 1.92 11.06 0.03
C LEU A 188 0.48 10.92 0.52
N ASP A 189 -0.48 10.81 -0.40
CA ASP A 189 -1.91 10.69 -0.09
C ASP A 189 -2.22 9.31 0.51
N ARG A 190 -1.76 8.22 -0.10
CA ARG A 190 -1.85 6.87 0.48
C ARG A 190 -1.20 6.78 1.86
N SER A 191 -0.06 7.46 2.04
CA SER A 191 0.60 7.55 3.33
C SER A 191 -0.24 8.32 4.36
N ALA A 192 -0.96 9.36 3.95
CA ALA A 192 -1.86 10.10 4.83
C ALA A 192 -3.04 9.24 5.27
N ASP A 193 -3.65 8.52 4.34
CA ASP A 193 -4.81 7.66 4.61
C ASP A 193 -4.45 6.50 5.52
N GLY A 194 -3.34 5.82 5.27
CA GLY A 194 -2.85 4.75 6.12
C GLY A 194 -2.61 5.21 7.56
N GLU A 195 -2.00 6.38 7.76
CA GLU A 195 -1.74 6.95 9.08
C GLU A 195 -3.00 7.33 9.85
N HIS A 196 -3.97 7.94 9.17
CA HIS A 196 -5.26 8.24 9.79
C HIS A 196 -6.01 6.96 10.15
N GLY A 197 -6.04 5.98 9.23
CA GLY A 197 -6.64 4.68 9.47
C GLY A 197 -6.03 3.98 10.68
N PHE A 198 -4.69 3.96 10.78
CA PHE A 198 -3.99 3.39 11.93
C PHE A 198 -4.34 4.09 13.25
N LEU A 199 -4.36 5.42 13.26
CA LEU A 199 -4.71 6.17 14.47
C LEU A 199 -6.15 5.90 14.92
N GLU A 200 -7.09 5.79 13.99
CA GLU A 200 -8.48 5.46 14.30
C GLU A 200 -8.61 4.05 14.89
N VAL A 201 -7.91 3.06 14.34
CA VAL A 201 -7.87 1.70 14.92
C VAL A 201 -7.32 1.73 16.35
N VAL A 202 -6.21 2.46 16.58
CA VAL A 202 -5.61 2.60 17.92
C VAL A 202 -6.58 3.25 18.91
N ARG A 203 -7.31 4.29 18.49
CA ARG A 203 -8.31 4.98 19.32
C ARG A 203 -9.51 4.11 19.65
N GLN A 204 -9.97 3.29 18.71
CA GLN A 204 -11.08 2.36 18.90
C GLN A 204 -10.71 1.23 19.87
N GLU A 205 -9.50 0.70 19.80
CA GLU A 205 -9.06 -0.40 20.66
C GLU A 205 -8.62 0.04 22.07
N LEU A 206 -8.18 1.30 22.26
CA LEU A 206 -7.74 1.83 23.56
C LEU A 206 -8.75 1.63 24.72
N PRO A 207 -10.05 2.00 24.60
CA PRO A 207 -11.02 1.82 25.69
C PRO A 207 -11.24 0.33 26.01
N ILE A 208 -11.21 -0.53 24.98
CA ILE A 208 -11.38 -1.98 25.13
C ILE A 208 -10.21 -2.54 25.93
N LEU A 209 -8.97 -2.28 25.49
CA LEU A 209 -7.75 -2.72 26.19
C LEU A 209 -7.71 -2.19 27.63
N THR A 210 -8.08 -0.93 27.84
CA THR A 210 -8.09 -0.32 29.19
C THR A 210 -9.09 -1.02 30.12
N SER A 211 -10.26 -1.39 29.60
CA SER A 211 -11.28 -2.11 30.37
C SER A 211 -10.82 -3.53 30.73
N VAL A 212 -10.22 -4.26 29.77
CA VAL A 212 -9.66 -5.59 30.01
C VAL A 212 -8.56 -5.54 31.08
N PHE A 213 -7.61 -4.61 30.98
CA PHE A 213 -6.54 -4.49 31.99
C PHE A 213 -7.09 -4.15 33.39
N ARG A 214 -8.19 -3.39 33.47
CA ARG A 214 -8.88 -3.12 34.74
C ARG A 214 -9.51 -4.40 35.31
N THR A 215 -10.18 -5.19 34.47
CA THR A 215 -10.77 -6.48 34.86
C THR A 215 -9.70 -7.46 35.33
N LEU A 216 -8.57 -7.56 34.61
CA LEU A 216 -7.42 -8.39 34.98
C LEU A 216 -6.80 -7.97 36.32
N LYS A 217 -6.79 -6.67 36.62
CA LYS A 217 -6.32 -6.13 37.90
C LYS A 217 -7.22 -6.55 39.07
N THR A 218 -8.53 -6.64 38.86
CA THR A 218 -9.53 -6.95 39.90
C THR A 218 -9.88 -8.43 40.02
N GLY A 219 -9.72 -9.21 38.94
CA GLY A 219 -10.12 -10.61 38.84
C GLY A 219 -9.01 -11.57 39.23
N GLY A 220 -8.81 -11.79 40.53
CA GLY A 220 -7.83 -12.75 41.04
C GLY A 220 -8.22 -14.22 40.94
N ASP A 221 -9.51 -14.55 40.71
CA ASP A 221 -10.03 -15.92 40.96
C ASP A 221 -11.03 -16.47 39.90
N ALA A 222 -11.32 -15.74 38.82
CA ALA A 222 -12.28 -16.13 37.78
C ALA A 222 -11.59 -16.64 36.49
N LEU A 223 -10.62 -17.56 36.63
CA LEU A 223 -9.69 -17.94 35.56
C LEU A 223 -10.30 -18.69 34.36
N THR A 224 -11.53 -19.22 34.47
CA THR A 224 -12.13 -20.06 33.41
C THR A 224 -12.92 -19.26 32.36
N GLY A 225 -13.58 -18.16 32.74
CA GLY A 225 -14.23 -17.24 31.78
C GLY A 225 -13.28 -16.18 31.21
N MET A 226 -12.22 -15.85 31.95
CA MET A 226 -11.25 -14.82 31.58
C MET A 226 -10.29 -15.25 30.46
N SER A 227 -10.22 -16.54 30.14
CA SER A 227 -9.34 -17.09 29.11
C SER A 227 -9.76 -16.69 27.68
N SER A 228 -11.07 -16.61 27.39
CA SER A 228 -11.56 -16.18 26.06
C SER A 228 -11.38 -14.67 25.86
N ASP A 229 -11.66 -13.87 26.89
CA ASP A 229 -11.50 -12.42 26.83
C ASP A 229 -10.03 -12.01 26.68
N LEU A 230 -9.13 -12.73 27.36
CA LEU A 230 -7.70 -12.50 27.26
C LEU A 230 -7.14 -12.98 25.90
N GLN A 231 -7.65 -14.07 25.35
CA GLN A 231 -7.32 -14.52 23.99
C GLN A 231 -7.75 -13.49 22.94
N ASN A 232 -8.99 -12.99 23.03
CA ASN A 232 -9.48 -11.91 22.18
C ASN A 232 -8.62 -10.64 22.29
N THR A 233 -8.09 -10.37 23.49
CA THR A 233 -7.19 -9.22 23.72
C THR A 233 -5.84 -9.41 23.05
N VAL A 234 -5.28 -10.63 23.06
CA VAL A 234 -4.04 -10.95 22.34
C VAL A 234 -4.22 -10.75 20.84
N GLU A 235 -5.32 -11.23 20.27
CA GLU A 235 -5.64 -11.04 18.85
C GLU A 235 -5.79 -9.56 18.47
N ARG A 236 -6.44 -8.75 19.31
CA ARG A 236 -6.56 -7.30 19.13
C ARG A 236 -5.20 -6.60 19.15
N VAL A 237 -4.31 -6.98 20.07
CA VAL A 237 -2.96 -6.42 20.12
C VAL A 237 -2.13 -6.86 18.90
N ALA A 238 -2.34 -8.08 18.39
CA ALA A 238 -1.72 -8.53 17.15
C ALA A 238 -2.22 -7.73 15.93
N GLN A 239 -3.51 -7.38 15.88
CA GLN A 239 -4.07 -6.50 14.86
C GLN A 239 -3.46 -5.10 14.93
N LEU A 240 -3.31 -4.52 16.13
CA LEU A 240 -2.64 -3.22 16.33
C LEU A 240 -1.18 -3.24 15.88
N TRP A 241 -0.48 -4.36 16.12
CA TRP A 241 0.89 -4.54 15.63
C TRP A 241 0.95 -4.61 14.10
N SER A 242 0.05 -5.38 13.47
CA SER A 242 -0.04 -5.48 12.00
C SER A 242 -0.38 -4.13 11.36
N ALA A 243 -1.33 -3.39 11.93
CA ALA A 243 -1.66 -2.05 11.47
C ALA A 243 -0.48 -1.07 11.61
N ALA A 244 0.29 -1.16 12.70
CA ALA A 244 1.51 -0.38 12.88
C ALA A 244 2.59 -0.74 11.84
N GLN A 245 2.67 -2.01 11.42
CA GLN A 245 3.60 -2.47 10.40
C GLN A 245 3.26 -1.90 9.01
N GLN A 246 1.97 -1.88 8.64
CA GLN A 246 1.51 -1.36 7.35
C GLN A 246 1.91 0.11 7.14
N VAL A 247 1.89 0.91 8.20
CA VAL A 247 2.27 2.33 8.15
C VAL A 247 3.74 2.58 8.54
N ASN A 248 4.52 1.51 8.77
CA ASN A 248 5.91 1.56 9.20
C ASN A 248 6.14 2.41 10.47
N ALA A 249 5.20 2.36 11.43
CA ALA A 249 5.32 3.02 12.72
C ALA A 249 6.22 2.22 13.67
N SER A 250 7.53 2.25 13.45
CA SER A 250 8.49 1.34 14.10
C SER A 250 8.41 1.37 15.64
N HIS A 251 8.19 2.53 16.25
CA HIS A 251 8.05 2.65 17.70
C HIS A 251 6.76 2.00 18.22
N ALA A 252 5.65 2.13 17.48
CA ALA A 252 4.39 1.48 17.84
C ALA A 252 4.48 -0.04 17.66
N MET A 253 5.16 -0.52 16.61
CA MET A 253 5.43 -1.94 16.40
C MET A 253 6.17 -2.56 17.59
N VAL A 254 7.25 -1.93 18.07
CA VAL A 254 8.01 -2.45 19.23
C VAL A 254 7.13 -2.49 20.48
N PHE A 255 6.31 -1.46 20.69
CA PHE A 255 5.41 -1.41 21.83
C PHE A 255 4.35 -2.52 21.78
N PHE A 256 3.62 -2.66 20.66
CA PHE A 256 2.56 -3.67 20.53
C PHE A 256 3.10 -5.09 20.51
N MET A 257 4.29 -5.32 19.93
CA MET A 257 4.98 -6.61 20.03
C MET A 257 5.28 -6.96 21.49
N GLY A 258 5.83 -6.01 22.26
CA GLY A 258 6.09 -6.20 23.69
C GLY A 258 4.81 -6.47 24.49
N LEU A 259 3.72 -5.77 24.17
CA LEU A 259 2.42 -5.98 24.80
C LEU A 259 1.82 -7.35 24.47
N HIS A 260 1.91 -7.77 23.21
CA HIS A 260 1.48 -9.09 22.75
C HIS A 260 2.26 -10.20 23.47
N SER A 261 3.59 -10.12 23.50
CA SER A 261 4.43 -11.08 24.25
C SER A 261 4.07 -11.13 25.73
N PHE A 262 3.84 -9.97 26.36
CA PHE A 262 3.42 -9.91 27.76
C PHE A 262 2.09 -10.64 27.98
N LEU A 263 1.06 -10.35 27.18
CA LEU A 263 -0.25 -10.98 27.31
C LEU A 263 -0.19 -12.49 27.09
N THR A 264 0.56 -12.93 26.07
CA THR A 264 0.77 -14.35 25.78
C THR A 264 1.44 -15.08 26.95
N ILE A 265 2.43 -14.46 27.60
CA ILE A 265 3.08 -15.04 28.80
C ILE A 265 2.07 -15.12 29.97
N VAL A 266 1.23 -14.10 30.17
CA VAL A 266 0.20 -14.11 31.21
C VAL A 266 -0.81 -15.23 30.98
N ILE A 267 -1.23 -15.47 29.73
CA ILE A 267 -2.11 -16.59 29.35
C ILE A 267 -1.43 -17.95 29.62
N GLN A 268 -0.22 -18.14 29.10
CA GLN A 268 0.42 -19.46 29.04
C GLN A 268 1.00 -19.90 30.38
N GLN A 269 1.61 -18.99 31.14
CA GLN A 269 2.33 -19.33 32.37
C GLN A 269 1.47 -19.17 33.64
N ARG A 270 0.21 -18.71 33.53
CA ARG A 270 -0.68 -18.39 34.66
C ARG A 270 0.02 -17.58 35.76
N VAL A 271 0.87 -16.64 35.36
CA VAL A 271 1.67 -15.83 36.30
C VAL A 271 0.75 -14.83 36.99
N VAL A 272 0.74 -14.86 38.33
CA VAL A 272 0.08 -13.81 39.13
C VAL A 272 0.89 -12.52 38.97
N VAL A 273 0.39 -11.62 38.13
CA VAL A 273 0.99 -10.31 37.91
C VAL A 273 0.52 -9.36 39.01
N GLY A 274 1.44 -8.75 39.74
CA GLY A 274 1.10 -7.75 40.76
C GLY A 274 0.40 -6.53 40.16
N THR A 275 -0.57 -5.97 40.89
CA THR A 275 -1.42 -4.84 40.47
C THR A 275 -0.64 -3.62 39.96
N THR A 276 0.55 -3.36 40.52
CA THR A 276 1.46 -2.28 40.09
C THR A 276 1.92 -2.41 38.63
N ARG A 277 2.06 -3.64 38.10
CA ARG A 277 2.50 -3.85 36.71
C ARG A 277 1.38 -3.54 35.71
N TYR A 278 0.12 -3.82 36.07
CA TYR A 278 -1.03 -3.43 35.25
C TYR A 278 -1.17 -1.91 35.17
N ASP A 279 -0.95 -1.19 36.27
CA ASP A 279 -0.95 0.28 36.29
C ASP A 279 0.18 0.87 35.40
N ALA A 280 1.36 0.26 35.42
CA ALA A 280 2.47 0.63 34.56
C ALA A 280 2.16 0.38 33.07
N ILE A 281 1.52 -0.74 32.73
CA ILE A 281 1.10 -1.06 31.36
C ILE A 281 0.03 -0.10 30.87
N GLN A 282 -1.00 0.19 31.68
CA GLN A 282 -2.02 1.17 31.33
C GLN A 282 -1.42 2.56 31.11
N SER A 283 -0.48 2.97 31.98
CA SER A 283 0.21 4.26 31.82
C SER A 283 1.05 4.30 30.53
N ARG A 284 1.79 3.23 30.21
CA ARG A 284 2.57 3.11 28.98
C ARG A 284 1.70 3.05 27.73
N LEU A 285 0.54 2.40 27.79
CA LEU A 285 -0.43 2.36 26.70
C LEU A 285 -0.92 3.77 26.37
N HIS A 286 -1.33 4.55 27.37
CA HIS A 286 -1.75 5.95 27.15
C HIS A 286 -0.60 6.82 26.62
N GLN A 287 0.62 6.64 27.11
CA GLN A 287 1.80 7.34 26.58
C GLN A 287 2.10 6.96 25.13
N SER A 288 1.95 5.68 24.78
CA SER A 288 2.15 5.18 23.42
C SER A 288 1.13 5.78 22.45
N VAL A 289 -0.15 5.84 22.85
CA VAL A 289 -1.21 6.47 22.02
C VAL A 289 -0.92 7.95 21.78
N LYS A 290 -0.53 8.70 22.82
CA LYS A 290 -0.12 10.11 22.65
C LYS A 290 1.06 10.25 21.69
N GLY A 291 2.05 9.35 21.79
CA GLY A 291 3.18 9.31 20.86
C GLY A 291 2.76 9.01 19.42
N ILE A 292 1.75 8.16 19.21
CA ILE A 292 1.18 7.87 17.89
C ILE A 292 0.43 9.10 17.34
N GLU A 293 -0.34 9.81 18.18
CA GLU A 293 -1.02 11.06 17.78
C GLU A 293 -0.02 12.14 17.34
N GLU A 294 1.05 12.33 18.13
CA GLU A 294 2.14 13.24 17.79
C GLU A 294 2.86 12.80 16.51
N TRP A 295 3.04 11.50 16.31
CA TRP A 295 3.66 10.94 15.11
C TRP A 295 2.84 11.21 13.83
N VAL A 296 1.51 11.02 13.88
CA VAL A 296 0.62 11.34 12.75
C VAL A 296 0.64 12.84 12.44
N GLU A 297 0.61 13.68 13.46
CA GLU A 297 0.66 15.13 13.28
C GLU A 297 2.00 15.60 12.70
N ASN A 298 3.11 15.05 13.19
CA ASN A 298 4.43 15.27 12.60
C ASN A 298 4.43 14.81 11.13
N GLY A 299 3.78 13.69 10.81
CA GLY A 299 3.64 13.21 9.45
C GLY A 299 2.86 14.14 8.52
N ARG A 300 1.77 14.71 9.02
CA ARG A 300 1.01 15.75 8.31
C ARG A 300 1.89 16.96 8.01
N THR A 301 2.69 17.42 8.98
CA THR A 301 3.58 18.57 8.79
C THR A 301 4.69 18.30 7.75
N GLU A 302 5.30 17.11 7.79
CA GLU A 302 6.30 16.69 6.80
C GLU A 302 5.72 16.60 5.39
N ARG A 303 4.55 15.96 5.23
CA ARG A 303 3.87 15.88 3.92
C ARG A 303 3.57 17.26 3.34
N MET A 304 3.03 18.17 4.15
CA MET A 304 2.79 19.55 3.69
C MET A 304 4.07 20.29 3.31
N ALA A 305 5.19 20.01 4.00
CA ALA A 305 6.48 20.60 3.67
C ALA A 305 7.01 20.06 2.33
N ILE A 306 6.92 18.74 2.11
CA ILE A 306 7.29 18.09 0.85
C ILE A 306 6.42 18.62 -0.29
N GLN A 307 5.10 18.69 -0.10
CA GLN A 307 4.16 19.19 -1.09
C GLN A 307 4.44 20.65 -1.46
N ARG A 308 4.74 21.51 -0.47
CA ARG A 308 5.18 22.89 -0.73
C ARG A 308 6.42 22.91 -1.61
N VAL A 309 7.40 22.09 -1.28
CA VAL A 309 8.67 22.05 -1.99
C VAL A 309 8.52 21.50 -3.43
N LEU A 310 7.66 20.51 -3.64
CA LEU A 310 7.30 20.01 -4.97
C LEU A 310 6.66 21.10 -5.84
N MET A 311 5.74 21.91 -5.28
CA MET A 311 5.13 23.03 -6.01
C MET A 311 6.15 24.12 -6.40
N HIS A 312 7.21 24.33 -5.61
CA HIS A 312 8.24 25.33 -5.94
C HIS A 312 9.26 24.82 -6.96
N GLY A 313 9.60 23.52 -6.95
CA GLY A 313 10.50 22.90 -7.93
C GLY A 313 9.92 22.83 -9.34
N THR A 314 8.60 22.67 -9.48
CA THR A 314 7.92 22.60 -10.79
C THR A 314 7.78 23.96 -11.48
N HIS A 315 7.89 25.07 -10.74
CA HIS A 315 7.91 26.42 -11.32
C HIS A 315 9.28 26.80 -11.92
N ALA A 316 10.39 26.23 -11.43
CA ALA A 316 11.73 26.56 -11.91
C ALA A 316 12.06 25.96 -13.29
N THR A 317 11.44 24.83 -13.65
CA THR A 317 11.62 24.15 -14.94
C THR A 317 10.78 24.73 -16.08
N ARG A 318 9.79 25.58 -15.80
CA ARG A 318 8.96 26.24 -16.84
C ARG A 318 9.61 27.47 -17.49
N THR A 319 10.74 27.95 -16.97
CA THR A 319 11.35 29.24 -17.39
C THR A 319 12.46 29.13 -18.45
N THR A 320 12.77 27.95 -18.99
CA THR A 320 13.78 27.80 -20.03
C THR A 320 13.20 27.16 -21.30
N SER A 321 12.31 27.89 -21.96
CA SER A 321 11.98 27.70 -23.38
C SER A 321 11.53 29.04 -23.96
N PHE A 322 12.51 29.87 -24.35
CA PHE A 322 12.39 30.92 -25.35
C PHE A 322 13.69 30.99 -26.14
#